data_AF-A0A7C5FUN0-F1
#
_entry.id   AF-A0A7C5FUN0-F1
#
_cell.length_a   1.000
_cell.length_b   1.000
_cell.length_c   1.000
_cell.angle_alpha   90.00
_cell.angle_beta   90.00
_cell.angle_gamma   90.00
#
_symmetry.space_group_name_H-M   'P 1'
#
loop_
_entity.id
_entity.type
_entity.pdbx_description
1 polymer ?
#
loop_
_entity_poly.entity_id
_entity_poly.type
_entity_poly.pdbx_seq_one_letter_code
_entity_poly.pdbx_strand_id
1 'polypeptide(L)'
;MNLRWMMKKRRTITPPAYPEDAAQAARNLAMDHQTILVNCQAVSNDVLTDHLLPRQALEELKALTHPVPPYKIMWMEFRGPDGSLNGALVVRTTPQWFNDHMHVGDGYLYNPDELQCAVSCFFFTEYRGFAMGPFGEIAYCIGKATGDVHGQVLFRKKKDDQTKGDWFALCLLVVGHALARMNCRNVVLKPMNEPKGPRHLQRDLIPATVWHEIKITDVPKVQSTGRNALGRDESKERRHWVRGHFADYRRGAGLFGNPKLRCVFWIPEHQRGNPELGDVIPEYTLA
;
A
#
# COMPACT_ATOMS: atom_id res chain seq x y z
N MET A 1 -7.32 3.06 -20.40
CA MET A 1 -6.88 1.67 -20.69
C MET A 1 -6.08 1.18 -19.50
N ASN A 2 -6.27 -0.05 -19.03
CA ASN A 2 -5.53 -0.61 -17.89
C ASN A 2 -4.55 -1.71 -18.32
N LEU A 3 -3.55 -2.03 -17.48
CA LEU A 3 -2.52 -3.03 -17.80
C LEU A 3 -3.13 -4.42 -17.94
N ARG A 4 -4.08 -4.76 -17.07
CA ARG A 4 -4.79 -6.05 -17.13
C ARG A 4 -5.50 -6.28 -18.47
N TRP A 5 -6.07 -5.23 -19.06
CA TRP A 5 -6.68 -5.29 -20.39
C TRP A 5 -5.63 -5.48 -21.49
N MET A 6 -4.46 -4.83 -21.40
CA MET A 6 -3.35 -5.06 -22.33
C MET A 6 -2.90 -6.52 -22.25
N MET A 7 -2.75 -7.08 -21.05
CA MET A 7 -2.44 -8.50 -20.84
C MET A 7 -3.49 -9.42 -21.47
N LYS A 8 -4.78 -9.14 -21.25
CA LYS A 8 -5.89 -9.90 -21.86
C LYS A 8 -5.85 -9.87 -23.40
N LYS A 9 -5.40 -8.77 -23.99
CA LYS A 9 -5.23 -8.61 -25.44
C LYS A 9 -3.91 -9.19 -25.97
N ARG A 10 -3.16 -9.93 -25.13
CA ARG A 10 -1.84 -10.49 -25.46
C ARG A 10 -0.85 -9.41 -25.89
N ARG A 11 -1.04 -8.17 -25.40
CA ARG A 11 -0.09 -7.05 -25.58
C ARG A 11 0.87 -7.04 -24.40
N THR A 12 1.71 -8.06 -24.33
CA THR A 12 2.65 -8.27 -23.22
C THR A 12 4.09 -8.36 -23.72
N ILE A 13 5.01 -7.78 -22.96
CA ILE A 13 6.44 -7.88 -23.20
C ILE A 13 7.08 -8.47 -21.95
N THR A 14 7.69 -9.66 -22.07
CA THR A 14 8.57 -10.20 -21.02
C THR A 14 9.95 -9.56 -21.17
N PRO A 15 10.51 -8.94 -20.12
CA PRO A 15 11.89 -8.49 -20.15
C PRO A 15 12.85 -9.67 -20.39
N PRO A 16 13.88 -9.56 -21.25
CA PRO A 16 14.76 -10.69 -21.61
C PRO A 16 15.46 -11.40 -20.43
N ALA A 17 15.60 -10.70 -19.29
CA ALA A 17 16.26 -11.23 -18.10
C ALA A 17 15.32 -11.95 -17.12
N TYR A 18 14.00 -11.90 -17.34
CA TYR A 18 13.01 -12.52 -16.47
C TYR A 18 12.60 -13.90 -17.03
N PRO A 19 12.52 -14.97 -16.22
CA PRO A 19 12.14 -16.30 -16.71
C PRO A 19 10.73 -16.27 -17.32
N GLU A 20 10.57 -16.82 -18.51
CA GLU A 20 9.29 -16.78 -19.24
C GLU A 20 8.19 -17.56 -18.52
N ASP A 21 8.53 -18.68 -17.89
CA ASP A 21 7.62 -19.51 -17.08
C ASP A 21 7.10 -18.74 -15.86
N ALA A 22 7.99 -18.08 -15.12
CA ALA A 22 7.62 -17.22 -13.98
C ALA A 22 6.79 -16.01 -14.43
N ALA A 23 7.16 -15.39 -15.57
CA ALA A 23 6.40 -14.28 -16.14
C ALA A 23 4.98 -14.71 -16.53
N GLN A 24 4.84 -15.87 -17.16
CA GLN A 24 3.55 -16.43 -17.53
C GLN A 24 2.71 -16.79 -16.30
N ALA A 25 3.32 -17.37 -15.27
CA ALA A 25 2.65 -17.66 -14.01
C ALA A 25 2.10 -16.39 -13.34
N ALA A 26 2.90 -15.32 -13.25
CA ALA A 26 2.47 -14.04 -12.71
C ALA A 26 1.31 -13.43 -13.52
N ARG A 27 1.38 -13.47 -14.86
CA ARG A 27 0.27 -13.01 -15.71
C ARG A 27 -1.00 -13.83 -15.50
N ASN A 28 -0.89 -15.15 -15.37
CA ASN A 28 -2.03 -16.02 -15.11
C ASN A 28 -2.70 -15.64 -13.78
N LEU A 29 -1.92 -15.45 -12.72
CA LEU A 29 -2.42 -14.99 -11.42
C LEU A 29 -3.06 -13.60 -11.52
N ALA A 30 -2.44 -12.65 -12.23
CA ALA A 30 -3.04 -11.32 -12.45
C ALA A 30 -4.38 -11.39 -13.20
N MET A 31 -4.56 -12.38 -14.07
CA MET A 31 -5.80 -12.62 -14.82
C MET A 31 -6.79 -13.53 -14.10
N ASP A 32 -6.42 -14.12 -12.97
CA ASP A 32 -7.28 -15.01 -12.19
C ASP A 32 -8.54 -14.26 -11.69
N HIS A 33 -9.66 -14.97 -11.65
CA HIS A 33 -10.94 -14.45 -11.21
C HIS A 33 -11.03 -14.24 -9.69
N GLN A 34 -10.09 -14.79 -8.91
CA GLN A 34 -9.94 -14.63 -7.46
C GLN A 34 -9.02 -13.46 -7.09
N THR A 35 -8.31 -12.88 -8.06
CA THR A 35 -7.40 -11.76 -7.83
C THR A 35 -8.14 -10.46 -7.58
N ILE A 36 -8.00 -9.90 -6.38
CA ILE A 36 -8.68 -8.66 -6.00
C ILE A 36 -8.05 -7.48 -6.73
N LEU A 37 -8.85 -6.73 -7.48
CA LEU A 37 -8.37 -5.59 -8.26
C LEU A 37 -8.52 -4.31 -7.46
N VAL A 38 -7.42 -3.57 -7.29
CA VAL A 38 -7.38 -2.35 -6.49
C VAL A 38 -6.78 -1.21 -7.30
N ASN A 39 -7.52 -0.13 -7.40
CA ASN A 39 -7.05 1.15 -7.89
C ASN A 39 -6.37 1.90 -6.73
N CYS A 40 -5.06 2.08 -6.87
CA CYS A 40 -4.20 2.72 -5.88
C CYS A 40 -3.84 4.16 -6.28
N GLN A 41 -4.56 4.79 -7.21
CA GLN A 41 -4.21 6.13 -7.69
C GLN A 41 -4.18 7.18 -6.58
N ALA A 42 -5.20 7.22 -5.71
CA ALA A 42 -5.22 8.15 -4.58
C ALA A 42 -4.02 7.91 -3.64
N VAL A 43 -3.65 6.65 -3.42
CA VAL A 43 -2.48 6.30 -2.61
C VAL A 43 -1.19 6.78 -3.26
N SER A 44 -1.06 6.60 -4.58
CA SER A 44 0.09 7.06 -5.35
C SER A 44 0.23 8.58 -5.29
N ASN A 45 -0.87 9.32 -5.41
CA ASN A 45 -0.86 10.78 -5.32
C ASN A 45 -0.38 11.28 -3.95
N ASP A 46 -0.75 10.59 -2.86
CA ASP A 46 -0.33 10.96 -1.52
C ASP A 46 1.15 10.65 -1.24
N VAL A 47 1.66 9.58 -1.84
CA VAL A 47 2.98 9.01 -1.52
C VAL A 47 4.06 9.55 -2.46
N LEU A 48 3.79 9.58 -3.76
CA LEU A 48 4.73 10.02 -4.78
C LEU A 48 4.63 11.53 -4.93
N THR A 49 5.27 12.25 -4.01
CA THR A 49 5.50 13.70 -4.11
C THR A 49 6.88 13.96 -4.73
N ASP A 50 7.09 15.14 -5.33
CA ASP A 50 8.24 15.49 -6.19
C ASP A 50 9.64 15.44 -5.52
N HIS A 51 9.74 15.02 -4.26
CA HIS A 51 10.96 15.11 -3.46
C HIS A 51 11.41 13.80 -2.80
N LEU A 52 10.70 12.69 -3.01
CA LEU A 52 11.04 11.45 -2.31
C LEU A 52 12.21 10.72 -2.99
N LEU A 53 13.32 10.57 -2.27
CA LEU A 53 14.45 9.78 -2.76
C LEU A 53 14.18 8.27 -2.57
N PRO A 54 14.59 7.42 -3.51
CA PRO A 54 14.37 5.96 -3.45
C PRO A 54 14.91 5.26 -2.19
N ARG A 55 16.04 5.73 -1.65
CA ARG A 55 16.56 5.21 -0.37
C ARG A 55 15.62 5.52 0.80
N GLN A 56 14.98 6.69 0.79
CA GLN A 56 13.99 7.06 1.80
C GLN A 56 12.75 6.18 1.68
N ALA A 57 12.34 5.83 0.45
CA ALA A 57 11.19 4.93 0.23
C ALA A 57 11.36 3.56 0.88
N LEU A 58 12.57 3.00 0.93
CA LEU A 58 12.82 1.72 1.60
C LEU A 58 12.76 1.82 3.13
N GLU A 59 13.32 2.88 3.70
CA GLU A 59 13.24 3.11 5.14
C GLU A 59 11.81 3.43 5.58
N GLU A 60 11.07 4.20 4.78
CA GLU A 60 9.64 4.45 5.00
C GLU A 60 8.83 3.15 4.96
N LEU A 61 9.11 2.27 4.00
CA LEU A 61 8.45 0.97 3.93
C LEU A 61 8.65 0.15 5.21
N LYS A 62 9.87 0.12 5.75
CA LYS A 62 10.18 -0.57 7.02
C LYS A 62 9.45 0.07 8.20
N ALA A 63 9.20 1.39 8.14
CA ALA A 63 8.47 2.12 9.16
C ALA A 63 6.93 1.99 9.03
N LEU A 64 6.41 1.40 7.95
CA LEU A 64 4.98 1.23 7.78
C LEU A 64 4.39 0.29 8.82
N THR A 65 3.30 0.73 9.42
CA THR A 65 2.53 -0.09 10.35
C THR A 65 1.76 -1.16 9.59
N HIS A 66 2.15 -2.42 9.75
CA HIS A 66 1.38 -3.60 9.36
C HIS A 66 0.95 -3.63 7.88
N PRO A 67 1.87 -3.65 6.89
CA PRO A 67 1.53 -3.73 5.47
C PRO A 67 1.15 -5.17 5.03
N VAL A 68 0.36 -5.89 5.82
CA VAL A 68 -0.11 -7.25 5.50
C VAL A 68 -1.14 -7.20 4.37
N PRO A 69 -1.01 -7.97 3.27
CA PRO A 69 -2.07 -8.08 2.29
C PRO A 69 -3.34 -8.67 2.92
N PRO A 70 -4.49 -7.99 2.85
CA PRO A 70 -5.74 -8.52 3.41
C PRO A 70 -6.22 -9.76 2.65
N TYR A 71 -5.89 -9.86 1.35
CA TYR A 71 -6.25 -10.98 0.48
C TYR A 71 -5.03 -11.78 0.05
N LYS A 72 -5.26 -13.02 -0.38
CA LYS A 72 -4.19 -13.92 -0.83
C LYS A 72 -3.49 -13.41 -2.09
N ILE A 73 -4.25 -12.89 -3.05
CA ILE A 73 -3.74 -12.39 -4.33
C ILE A 73 -4.45 -11.09 -4.65
N MET A 74 -3.67 -10.06 -5.00
CA MET A 74 -4.18 -8.73 -5.34
C MET A 74 -3.47 -8.20 -6.57
N TRP A 75 -4.20 -7.49 -7.42
CA TRP A 75 -3.67 -6.71 -8.52
C TRP A 75 -3.91 -5.23 -8.24
N MET A 76 -2.83 -4.48 -8.09
CA MET A 76 -2.86 -3.05 -7.78
C MET A 76 -2.42 -2.26 -8.99
N GLU A 77 -3.14 -1.19 -9.35
CA GLU A 77 -2.73 -0.28 -10.42
C GLU A 77 -2.73 1.19 -9.97
N PHE A 78 -1.78 1.94 -10.48
CA PHE A 78 -1.62 3.37 -10.23
C PHE A 78 -0.77 4.02 -11.32
N ARG A 79 -0.86 5.34 -11.46
CA ARG A 79 0.04 6.11 -12.32
C ARG A 79 1.18 6.72 -11.52
N GLY A 80 2.37 6.64 -12.12
CA GLY A 80 3.56 7.34 -11.63
C GLY A 80 3.52 8.84 -11.88
N PRO A 81 4.48 9.61 -11.35
CA PRO A 81 4.62 11.05 -11.60
C PRO A 81 4.84 11.36 -13.09
N ASP A 82 5.47 10.45 -13.83
CA ASP A 82 5.65 10.54 -15.28
C ASP A 82 4.37 10.20 -16.10
N GLY A 83 3.26 9.91 -15.41
CA GLY A 83 1.99 9.51 -15.99
C GLY A 83 1.93 8.05 -16.47
N SER A 84 3.04 7.32 -16.41
CA SER A 84 3.09 5.90 -16.80
C SER A 84 2.13 5.09 -15.94
N LEU A 85 1.41 4.14 -16.54
CA LEU A 85 0.57 3.23 -15.79
C LEU A 85 1.41 2.08 -15.26
N ASN A 86 1.36 1.87 -13.94
CA ASN A 86 2.10 0.84 -13.24
C ASN A 86 1.14 -0.15 -12.58
N GLY A 87 1.61 -1.38 -12.42
CA GLY A 87 0.86 -2.48 -11.85
C GLY A 87 1.73 -3.30 -10.91
N ALA A 88 1.12 -3.81 -9.85
CA ALA A 88 1.76 -4.74 -8.93
C ALA A 88 0.83 -5.93 -8.67
N LEU A 89 1.30 -7.13 -8.96
CA LEU A 89 0.70 -8.36 -8.45
C LEU A 89 1.29 -8.65 -7.07
N VAL A 90 0.44 -8.63 -6.05
CA VAL A 90 0.82 -8.95 -4.67
C VAL A 90 0.30 -10.33 -4.33
N VAL A 91 1.19 -11.22 -3.89
CA VAL A 91 0.88 -12.60 -3.52
C VAL A 91 1.29 -12.84 -2.08
N ARG A 92 0.33 -13.19 -1.23
CA ARG A 92 0.56 -13.60 0.16
C ARG A 92 0.75 -15.11 0.20
N THR A 93 1.92 -15.55 0.65
CA THR A 93 2.31 -16.96 0.72
C THR A 93 2.60 -17.39 2.16
N THR A 94 2.83 -18.69 2.34
CA THR A 94 3.25 -19.23 3.64
C THR A 94 4.73 -18.96 3.87
N PRO A 95 5.16 -18.72 5.13
CA PRO A 95 6.58 -18.57 5.46
C PRO A 95 7.44 -19.77 5.03
N GLN A 96 6.90 -20.98 5.14
CA GLN A 96 7.61 -22.21 4.74
C GLN A 96 7.92 -22.20 3.24
N TRP A 97 6.93 -21.91 2.40
CA TRP A 97 7.16 -21.81 0.96
C TRP A 97 8.21 -20.76 0.64
N PHE A 98 8.16 -19.60 1.31
CA PHE A 98 9.14 -18.55 1.11
C PHE A 98 10.56 -19.00 1.44
N ASN A 99 10.78 -19.61 2.61
CA ASN A 99 12.10 -20.12 2.98
C ASN A 99 12.63 -21.20 2.03
N ASP A 100 11.76 -22.08 1.55
CA ASP A 100 12.15 -23.19 0.68
C ASP A 100 12.49 -22.74 -0.75
N HIS A 101 11.92 -21.62 -1.21
CA HIS A 101 11.99 -21.19 -2.61
C HIS A 101 12.73 -19.85 -2.81
N MET A 102 12.91 -19.06 -1.76
CA MET A 102 13.56 -17.75 -1.83
C MET A 102 14.92 -17.80 -1.14
N HIS A 103 15.97 -17.71 -1.95
CA HIS A 103 17.30 -17.39 -1.45
C HIS A 103 17.35 -15.89 -1.13
N VAL A 104 17.07 -15.53 0.12
CA VAL A 104 17.15 -14.14 0.61
C VAL A 104 18.53 -13.59 0.24
N GLY A 105 18.57 -12.39 -0.36
CA GLY A 105 19.81 -11.79 -0.89
C GLY A 105 20.92 -11.64 0.15
N ASP A 106 20.56 -11.66 1.43
CA ASP A 106 21.49 -11.56 2.56
C ASP A 106 21.82 -12.93 3.20
N GLY A 107 21.37 -14.05 2.62
CA GLY A 107 21.63 -15.40 3.13
C GLY A 107 20.90 -15.75 4.44
N TYR A 108 20.06 -14.86 4.97
CA TYR A 108 19.30 -15.12 6.19
C TYR A 108 18.14 -16.07 5.91
N LEU A 109 18.19 -17.24 6.56
CA LEU A 109 17.02 -18.08 6.76
C LEU A 109 16.26 -17.54 7.96
N TYR A 110 14.99 -17.18 7.77
CA TYR A 110 14.11 -16.81 8.86
C TYR A 110 13.53 -18.07 9.51
N ASN A 111 13.20 -18.02 10.79
CA ASN A 111 12.39 -19.07 11.40
C ASN A 111 10.94 -18.94 10.91
N PRO A 112 10.37 -19.90 10.14
CA PRO A 112 8.99 -19.83 9.67
C PRO A 112 7.97 -19.62 10.80
N ASP A 113 8.28 -20.13 12.00
CA ASP A 113 7.40 -20.04 13.16
C ASP A 113 7.30 -18.64 13.75
N GLU A 114 8.25 -17.75 13.43
CA GLU A 114 8.25 -16.34 13.85
C GLU A 114 7.52 -15.44 12.84
N LEU A 115 7.20 -15.95 11.65
CA LEU A 115 6.62 -15.20 10.56
C LEU A 115 5.11 -15.42 10.44
N GLN A 116 4.36 -14.33 10.32
CA GLN A 116 2.93 -14.34 10.05
C GLN A 116 2.65 -14.76 8.61
N CYS A 117 3.35 -14.15 7.66
CA CYS A 117 3.25 -14.46 6.24
C CYS A 117 4.48 -13.96 5.48
N ALA A 118 4.61 -14.42 4.25
CA ALA A 118 5.50 -13.84 3.26
C ALA A 118 4.68 -13.16 2.15
N VAL A 119 5.26 -12.14 1.54
CA VAL A 119 4.62 -11.32 0.50
C VAL A 119 5.58 -11.19 -0.67
N SER A 120 5.14 -11.59 -1.86
CA SER A 120 5.83 -11.34 -3.13
C SER A 120 5.09 -10.28 -3.93
N CYS A 121 5.81 -9.29 -4.45
CA CYS A 121 5.32 -8.22 -5.29
C CYS A 121 5.98 -8.29 -6.67
N PHE A 122 5.20 -8.57 -7.71
CA PHE A 122 5.66 -8.58 -9.10
C PHE A 122 5.21 -7.32 -9.80
N PHE A 123 6.14 -6.58 -10.38
CA PHE A 123 5.86 -5.25 -10.94
C PHE A 123 5.76 -5.25 -12.47
N PHE A 124 4.81 -4.46 -12.96
CA PHE A 124 4.46 -4.28 -14.36
C PHE A 124 4.33 -2.79 -14.67
N THR A 125 4.55 -2.41 -15.92
CA THR A 125 4.48 -1.02 -16.36
C THR A 125 4.01 -0.95 -17.81
N GLU A 126 3.36 0.14 -18.16
CA GLU A 126 2.95 0.43 -19.52
C GLU A 126 4.15 0.88 -20.34
N TYR A 127 4.37 0.24 -21.47
CA TYR A 127 5.35 0.68 -22.45
C TYR A 127 4.75 0.63 -23.85
N ARG A 128 4.53 1.80 -24.46
CA ARG A 128 4.02 1.94 -25.84
C ARG A 128 2.74 1.13 -26.10
N GLY A 129 1.82 1.10 -25.14
CA GLY A 129 0.55 0.35 -25.24
C GLY A 129 0.65 -1.16 -24.98
N PHE A 130 1.79 -1.63 -24.48
CA PHE A 130 2.01 -2.99 -23.99
C PHE A 130 2.16 -3.00 -22.47
N ALA A 131 1.70 -4.06 -21.83
CA ALA A 131 2.06 -4.36 -20.45
C ALA A 131 3.44 -5.05 -20.45
N MET A 132 4.46 -4.31 -20.01
CA MET A 132 5.81 -4.83 -19.83
C MET A 132 5.96 -5.36 -18.41
N GLY A 133 6.40 -6.60 -18.28
CA GLY A 133 6.68 -7.23 -16.99
C GLY A 133 6.32 -8.72 -16.93
N PRO A 134 6.57 -9.35 -15.76
CA PRO A 134 7.22 -8.75 -14.60
C PRO A 134 8.70 -8.41 -14.87
N PHE A 135 9.17 -7.28 -14.36
CA PHE A 135 10.58 -6.86 -14.49
C PHE A 135 11.37 -6.99 -13.19
N GLY A 136 10.67 -7.22 -12.08
CA GLY A 136 11.26 -7.45 -10.77
C GLY A 136 10.25 -8.16 -9.88
N GLU A 137 10.79 -8.92 -8.95
CA GLU A 137 10.07 -9.44 -7.79
C GLU A 137 10.74 -8.86 -6.55
N ILE A 138 9.92 -8.24 -5.70
CA ILE A 138 10.35 -7.87 -4.36
C ILE A 138 9.56 -8.69 -3.39
N ALA A 139 10.25 -9.36 -2.49
CA ALA A 139 9.60 -10.13 -1.47
C ALA A 139 10.07 -9.78 -0.05
N TYR A 140 9.14 -9.81 0.88
CA TYR A 140 9.37 -9.49 2.29
C TYR A 140 8.50 -10.38 3.17
N CYS A 141 8.93 -10.58 4.41
CA CYS A 141 8.21 -11.34 5.43
C CYS A 141 7.61 -10.39 6.46
N ILE A 142 6.58 -10.85 7.16
CA ILE A 142 5.94 -10.08 8.24
C ILE A 142 6.00 -10.90 9.53
N GLY A 143 6.49 -10.31 10.62
CA GLY A 143 6.68 -11.00 11.90
C GLY A 143 5.37 -11.15 12.69
N LYS A 144 5.18 -12.28 13.38
CA LYS A 144 3.97 -12.54 14.20
C LYS A 144 3.83 -11.60 15.39
N ALA A 145 4.95 -11.30 16.07
CA ALA A 145 4.93 -10.62 17.37
C ALA A 145 4.68 -9.11 17.25
N THR A 146 5.30 -8.47 16.27
CA THR A 146 5.30 -7.01 16.12
C THR A 146 4.54 -6.54 14.87
N GLY A 147 4.34 -7.43 13.90
CA GLY A 147 3.84 -7.07 12.57
C GLY A 147 4.85 -6.28 11.74
N ASP A 148 6.13 -6.31 12.14
CA ASP A 148 7.22 -5.63 11.43
C ASP A 148 7.55 -6.34 10.12
N VAL A 149 8.07 -5.57 9.16
CA VAL A 149 8.55 -6.08 7.88
C VAL A 149 9.97 -6.61 8.05
N HIS A 150 10.15 -7.92 7.85
CA HIS A 150 11.45 -8.60 7.88
C HIS A 150 11.93 -8.94 6.47
N GLY A 151 13.17 -8.57 6.17
CA GLY A 151 13.85 -8.97 4.94
C GLY A 151 13.32 -8.26 3.70
N GLN A 152 14.23 -7.89 2.80
CA GLN A 152 13.86 -7.44 1.46
C GLN A 152 14.72 -8.18 0.47
N VAL A 153 14.09 -9.01 -0.37
CA VAL A 153 14.80 -9.66 -1.47
C VAL A 153 14.43 -8.95 -2.75
N LEU A 154 15.37 -8.13 -3.24
CA LEU A 154 15.33 -7.56 -4.59
C LEU A 154 15.92 -8.60 -5.54
N PHE A 155 15.09 -9.38 -6.22
CA PHE A 155 15.60 -10.31 -7.23
C PHE A 155 15.90 -9.61 -8.56
N ARG A 156 17.07 -9.97 -9.11
CA ARG A 156 17.51 -9.85 -10.51
C ARG A 156 17.72 -8.44 -11.07
N LYS A 157 18.63 -7.70 -10.45
CA LYS A 157 19.34 -6.62 -11.14
C LYS A 157 20.57 -7.16 -11.87
N LYS A 158 20.83 -6.76 -13.11
CA LYS A 158 22.23 -6.71 -13.58
C LYS A 158 22.92 -5.62 -12.77
N LYS A 159 24.15 -5.87 -12.31
CA LYS A 159 24.90 -5.04 -11.36
C LYS A 159 24.99 -3.54 -11.75
N ASP A 160 24.76 -3.19 -13.02
CA ASP A 160 25.12 -1.89 -13.59
C ASP A 160 23.93 -0.93 -13.93
N ASP A 161 22.66 -1.28 -13.71
CA ASP A 161 21.50 -0.43 -14.11
C ASP A 161 20.89 0.37 -12.95
N GLN A 162 21.59 1.40 -12.44
CA GLN A 162 21.17 2.15 -11.24
C GLN A 162 19.76 2.78 -11.33
N THR A 163 19.40 3.38 -12.46
CA THR A 163 18.17 4.19 -12.63
C THR A 163 16.86 3.42 -12.51
N LYS A 164 16.85 2.10 -12.78
CA LYS A 164 15.63 1.28 -12.64
C LYS A 164 15.33 0.86 -11.20
N GLY A 165 16.35 0.71 -10.35
CA GLY A 165 16.16 0.28 -8.95
C GLY A 165 15.36 1.31 -8.14
N ASP A 166 15.55 2.57 -8.48
CA ASP A 166 14.96 3.72 -7.81
C ASP A 166 13.45 3.79 -8.00
N TRP A 167 12.99 3.54 -9.22
CA TRP A 167 11.57 3.49 -9.55
C TRP A 167 10.82 2.36 -8.83
N PHE A 168 11.47 1.21 -8.64
CA PHE A 168 10.83 0.06 -7.99
C PHE A 168 10.64 0.27 -6.49
N ALA A 169 11.59 0.94 -5.83
CA ALA A 169 11.42 1.33 -4.44
C ALA A 169 10.19 2.23 -4.27
N LEU A 170 9.96 3.16 -5.20
CA LEU A 170 8.78 4.03 -5.21
C LEU A 170 7.48 3.23 -5.45
N CYS A 171 7.46 2.33 -6.43
CA CYS A 171 6.30 1.45 -6.66
C CYS A 171 5.99 0.59 -5.43
N LEU A 172 7.02 0.04 -4.79
CA LEU A 172 6.88 -0.75 -3.58
C LEU A 172 6.35 0.08 -2.41
N LEU A 173 6.77 1.33 -2.29
CA LEU A 173 6.26 2.25 -1.28
C LEU A 173 4.75 2.51 -1.47
N VAL A 174 4.31 2.76 -2.71
CA VAL A 174 2.87 2.90 -3.02
C VAL A 174 2.10 1.63 -2.63
N VAL A 175 2.63 0.46 -2.99
CA VAL A 175 2.03 -0.84 -2.60
C VAL A 175 1.99 -0.99 -1.09
N GLY A 176 3.10 -0.71 -0.39
CA GLY A 176 3.21 -0.78 1.06
C GLY A 176 2.19 0.12 1.76
N HIS A 177 2.08 1.39 1.34
CA HIS A 177 1.09 2.32 1.88
C HIS A 177 -0.34 1.88 1.58
N ALA A 178 -0.60 1.33 0.40
CA ALA A 178 -1.92 0.78 0.07
C ALA A 178 -2.29 -0.36 1.02
N LEU A 179 -1.37 -1.30 1.24
CA LEU A 179 -1.52 -2.43 2.17
C LEU A 179 -1.74 -1.95 3.62
N ALA A 180 -0.89 -1.04 4.10
CA ALA A 180 -1.01 -0.47 5.44
C ALA A 180 -2.35 0.27 5.64
N ARG A 181 -2.80 1.06 4.64
CA ARG A 181 -4.11 1.72 4.68
C ARG A 181 -5.25 0.72 4.72
N MET A 182 -5.22 -0.34 3.92
CA MET A 182 -6.26 -1.36 3.93
C MET A 182 -6.38 -2.11 5.26
N ASN A 183 -5.34 -2.10 6.10
CA ASN A 183 -5.37 -2.64 7.46
C ASN A 183 -5.84 -1.62 8.52
N CYS A 184 -6.09 -0.37 8.14
CA CYS A 184 -6.64 0.63 9.05
C CYS A 184 -8.14 0.39 9.30
N ARG A 185 -8.60 0.66 10.53
CA ARG A 185 -9.98 0.39 10.94
C ARG A 185 -11.01 1.26 10.20
N ASN A 186 -10.62 2.47 9.82
CA ASN A 186 -11.46 3.41 9.09
C ASN A 186 -11.18 3.41 7.59
N VAL A 187 -10.71 2.29 7.04
CA VAL A 187 -10.49 2.16 5.60
C VAL A 187 -11.22 0.92 5.11
N VAL A 188 -11.88 1.05 3.97
CA VAL A 188 -12.64 -0.02 3.33
C VAL A 188 -12.33 -0.04 1.84
N LEU A 189 -12.35 -1.24 1.25
CA LEU A 189 -12.36 -1.38 -0.20
C LEU A 189 -13.77 -1.23 -0.73
N LYS A 190 -14.01 -0.21 -1.57
CA LYS A 190 -15.31 0.02 -2.20
C LYS A 190 -15.24 -0.35 -3.69
N PRO A 191 -16.18 -1.11 -4.25
CA PRO A 191 -16.21 -1.33 -5.70
C PRO A 191 -16.45 0.00 -6.44
N MET A 192 -15.65 0.28 -7.46
CA MET A 192 -15.73 1.49 -8.30
C MET A 192 -17.01 1.52 -9.14
N ASN A 193 -17.54 0.35 -9.49
CA ASN A 193 -18.85 0.19 -10.11
C ASN A 193 -19.71 -0.60 -9.13
N GLU A 194 -20.74 0.02 -8.57
CA GLU A 194 -21.66 -0.71 -7.70
C GLU A 194 -22.37 -1.79 -8.54
N PRO A 195 -22.20 -3.09 -8.22
CA PRO A 195 -22.98 -4.12 -8.88
C PRO A 195 -24.47 -3.83 -8.65
N LYS A 196 -25.27 -3.81 -9.73
CA LYS A 196 -26.72 -3.49 -9.70
C LYS A 196 -27.59 -4.52 -8.94
N GLY A 197 -26.99 -5.38 -8.11
CA GLY A 197 -27.65 -6.46 -7.39
C GLY A 197 -27.89 -6.15 -5.91
N PRO A 198 -28.79 -6.89 -5.24
CA PRO A 198 -29.17 -6.62 -3.86
C PRO A 198 -28.02 -6.88 -2.87
N ARG A 199 -27.75 -5.87 -2.01
CA ARG A 199 -26.63 -5.81 -1.04
C ARG A 199 -26.52 -7.00 -0.07
N HIS A 200 -27.58 -7.78 0.14
CA HIS A 200 -27.59 -8.87 1.12
C HIS A 200 -26.84 -10.12 0.64
N LEU A 201 -26.68 -10.31 -0.67
CA LEU A 201 -25.91 -11.43 -1.26
C LEU A 201 -24.41 -11.15 -1.39
N GLN A 202 -23.95 -9.93 -1.10
CA GLN A 202 -22.56 -9.48 -1.31
C GLN A 202 -21.78 -9.25 -0.02
N ARG A 203 -22.38 -9.52 1.15
CA ARG A 203 -21.76 -9.22 2.44
C ARG A 203 -20.47 -9.99 2.71
N ASP A 204 -20.28 -11.14 2.06
CA ASP A 204 -19.19 -12.07 2.41
C ASP A 204 -18.16 -12.29 1.29
N LEU A 205 -18.30 -11.67 0.11
CA LEU A 205 -17.37 -11.87 -1.01
C LEU A 205 -17.15 -10.56 -1.78
N ILE A 206 -15.95 -9.98 -1.64
CA ILE A 206 -15.49 -8.91 -2.52
C ILE A 206 -15.30 -9.51 -3.93
N PRO A 207 -16.04 -9.06 -4.96
CA PRO A 207 -15.92 -9.65 -6.29
C PRO A 207 -14.57 -9.31 -6.91
N ALA A 208 -13.66 -10.28 -7.03
CA ALA A 208 -12.35 -10.12 -7.68
C ALA A 208 -12.42 -9.81 -9.19
N THR A 209 -13.63 -9.72 -9.76
CA THR A 209 -13.87 -9.25 -11.13
C THR A 209 -14.06 -7.75 -11.24
N VAL A 210 -14.24 -7.03 -10.13
CA VAL A 210 -14.52 -5.60 -10.08
C VAL A 210 -13.31 -4.83 -9.55
N TRP A 211 -13.10 -3.62 -10.07
CA TRP A 211 -12.10 -2.69 -9.54
C TRP A 211 -12.58 -2.06 -8.24
N HIS A 212 -11.71 -2.02 -7.24
CA HIS A 212 -11.99 -1.41 -5.94
C HIS A 212 -11.15 -0.16 -5.75
N GLU A 213 -11.70 0.84 -5.09
CA GLU A 213 -10.98 1.99 -4.56
C GLU A 213 -10.74 1.81 -3.05
N ILE A 214 -9.62 2.34 -2.57
CA ILE A 214 -9.34 2.44 -1.13
C ILE A 214 -10.07 3.67 -0.61
N LYS A 215 -11.15 3.45 0.14
CA LYS A 215 -11.99 4.51 0.69
C LYS A 215 -11.75 4.67 2.19
N ILE A 216 -11.42 5.88 2.60
CA ILE A 216 -11.31 6.26 4.01
C ILE A 216 -12.71 6.62 4.50
N THR A 217 -13.15 5.98 5.58
CA THR A 217 -14.36 6.32 6.33
C THR A 217 -14.02 7.27 7.48
N ASP A 218 -15.04 7.88 8.07
CA ASP A 218 -14.85 8.79 9.19
C ASP A 218 -14.11 8.13 10.36
N VAL A 219 -13.16 8.87 10.92
CA VAL A 219 -12.55 8.54 12.22
C VAL A 219 -13.60 8.86 13.29
N PRO A 220 -13.84 7.97 14.27
CA PRO A 220 -14.72 8.28 15.40
C PRO A 220 -14.32 9.63 16.02
N LYS A 221 -15.28 10.56 16.11
CA LYS A 221 -15.08 11.85 16.79
C LYS A 221 -15.60 11.73 18.21
N VAL A 222 -14.90 12.30 19.19
CA VAL A 222 -15.45 12.48 20.54
C VAL A 222 -16.64 13.42 20.41
N GLN A 223 -17.86 12.91 20.66
CA GLN A 223 -18.99 13.79 20.96
C GLN A 223 -18.77 14.28 22.39
N SER A 224 -18.45 15.57 22.55
CA SER A 224 -18.45 16.21 23.85
C SER A 224 -19.88 16.20 24.38
N THR A 225 -20.21 15.27 25.25
CA THR A 225 -21.53 15.16 25.90
C THR A 225 -21.68 16.10 27.11
N GLY A 226 -20.66 16.91 27.43
CA GLY A 226 -20.71 17.89 28.51
C GLY A 226 -21.27 19.23 28.04
N ARG A 227 -22.47 19.61 28.53
CA ARG A 227 -23.02 20.98 28.45
C ARG A 227 -22.14 22.05 29.10
N ASN A 228 -21.10 21.66 29.83
CA ASN A 228 -20.14 22.52 30.54
C ASN A 228 -18.68 22.22 30.17
N ALA A 229 -18.41 21.69 28.97
CA ALA A 229 -17.04 21.75 28.46
C ALA A 229 -16.71 23.23 28.29
N LEU A 230 -15.94 23.78 29.25
CA LEU A 230 -15.26 25.06 29.12
C LEU A 230 -14.75 25.14 27.69
N GLY A 231 -15.14 26.21 26.98
CA GLY A 231 -14.80 26.41 25.58
C GLY A 231 -13.36 25.98 25.38
N ARG A 232 -13.13 25.07 24.42
CA ARG A 232 -11.78 24.58 24.08
C ARG A 232 -10.87 25.79 24.20
N ASP A 233 -9.90 25.72 25.11
CA ASP A 233 -8.83 26.70 25.19
C ASP A 233 -8.37 26.88 23.74
N GLU A 234 -8.72 28.03 23.15
CA GLU A 234 -8.66 28.17 21.69
C GLU A 234 -7.21 27.88 21.31
N SER A 235 -7.02 26.99 20.33
CA SER A 235 -5.69 26.54 19.97
C SER A 235 -4.77 27.74 19.82
N LYS A 236 -3.77 27.89 20.71
CA LYS A 236 -2.82 29.02 20.70
C LYS A 236 -1.89 28.99 19.47
N GLU A 237 -1.98 27.92 18.69
CA GLU A 237 -1.26 27.71 17.44
C GLU A 237 -2.04 28.29 16.25
N ARG A 238 -1.31 28.95 15.35
CA ARG A 238 -1.80 29.37 14.02
C ARG A 238 -2.32 28.19 13.21
N ARG A 239 -3.25 28.46 12.30
CA ARG A 239 -3.81 27.45 11.40
C ARG A 239 -2.71 26.89 10.49
N HIS A 240 -2.58 25.57 10.43
CA HIS A 240 -1.60 24.87 9.61
C HIS A 240 -2.17 23.56 9.06
N TRP A 241 -1.57 23.09 7.98
CA TRP A 241 -1.90 21.79 7.38
C TRP A 241 -1.12 20.67 8.07
N VAL A 242 -1.85 19.65 8.50
CA VAL A 242 -1.29 18.41 9.04
C VAL A 242 -1.42 17.34 7.97
N ARG A 243 -0.28 16.81 7.50
CA ARG A 243 -0.24 15.73 6.51
C ARG A 243 -0.94 14.47 7.02
N GLY A 244 -1.48 13.70 6.08
CA GLY A 244 -2.10 12.41 6.39
C GLY A 244 -1.09 11.46 7.05
N HIS A 245 -1.51 10.73 8.07
CA HIS A 245 -0.63 9.86 8.85
C HIS A 245 -1.37 8.68 9.48
N PHE A 246 -0.61 7.65 9.87
CA PHE A 246 -1.12 6.54 10.67
C PHE A 246 -1.18 6.93 12.15
N ALA A 247 -2.33 6.71 12.78
CA ALA A 247 -2.50 6.83 14.22
C ALA A 247 -2.68 5.43 14.83
N ASP A 248 -1.64 4.94 15.52
CA ASP A 248 -1.61 3.60 16.10
C ASP A 248 -2.02 3.61 17.57
N TYR A 249 -3.19 3.04 17.87
CA TYR A 249 -3.73 2.90 19.22
C TYR A 249 -3.73 1.44 19.72
N ARG A 250 -3.01 0.54 19.04
CA ARG A 250 -2.95 -0.88 19.43
C ARG A 250 -2.34 -1.07 20.82
N ARG A 251 -1.37 -0.22 21.18
CA ARG A 251 -0.72 -0.20 22.50
C ARG A 251 -1.47 0.77 23.42
N GLY A 252 -1.98 0.29 24.55
CA GLY A 252 -2.62 1.13 25.58
C GLY A 252 -4.14 0.96 25.69
N ALA A 253 -4.86 2.03 25.98
CA ALA A 253 -6.31 2.00 26.25
C ALA A 253 -7.19 2.00 24.98
N GLY A 254 -6.60 2.20 23.80
CA GLY A 254 -7.33 2.39 22.53
C GLY A 254 -7.76 3.84 22.31
N LEU A 255 -8.34 4.15 21.14
CA LEU A 255 -8.83 5.49 20.82
C LEU A 255 -9.91 5.91 21.84
N PHE A 256 -9.72 7.07 22.48
CA PHE A 256 -10.55 7.61 23.58
C PHE A 256 -10.71 6.67 24.79
N GLY A 257 -9.70 5.83 25.04
CA GLY A 257 -9.75 4.89 26.16
C GLY A 257 -10.71 3.71 25.96
N ASN A 258 -11.23 3.52 24.74
CA ASN A 258 -12.09 2.40 24.40
C ASN A 258 -11.26 1.19 23.92
N PRO A 259 -11.22 0.07 24.67
CA PRO A 259 -10.43 -1.09 24.29
C PRO A 259 -10.83 -1.73 22.95
N LYS A 260 -12.08 -1.52 22.49
CA LYS A 260 -12.55 -1.98 21.17
C LYS A 260 -11.94 -1.20 20.00
N LEU A 261 -11.33 -0.06 20.28
CA LEU A 261 -10.65 0.81 19.32
C LEU A 261 -9.11 0.74 19.48
N ARG A 262 -8.59 -0.43 19.90
CA ARG A 262 -7.16 -0.77 19.87
C ARG A 262 -6.73 -1.19 18.48
N CYS A 263 -6.68 -0.24 17.57
CA CYS A 263 -6.37 -0.47 16.17
C CYS A 263 -5.64 0.73 15.56
N VAL A 264 -5.22 0.59 14.31
CA VAL A 264 -4.61 1.67 13.54
C VAL A 264 -5.68 2.39 12.73
N PHE A 265 -5.60 3.72 12.69
CA PHE A 265 -6.45 4.57 11.86
C PHE A 265 -5.59 5.33 10.86
N TRP A 266 -6.11 5.56 9.66
CA TRP A 266 -5.54 6.54 8.75
C TRP A 266 -6.22 7.88 8.99
N ILE A 267 -5.45 8.88 9.41
CA ILE A 267 -5.93 10.25 9.57
C ILE A 267 -5.65 10.96 8.25
N PRO A 268 -6.69 11.41 7.50
CA PRO A 268 -6.46 12.16 6.28
C PRO A 268 -5.83 13.52 6.59
N GLU A 269 -5.25 14.13 5.56
CA GLU A 269 -4.77 15.51 5.65
C GLU A 269 -5.91 16.44 6.10
N HIS A 270 -5.61 17.33 7.04
CA HIS A 270 -6.59 18.27 7.60
C HIS A 270 -5.91 19.53 8.13
N GLN A 271 -6.71 20.57 8.34
CA GLN A 271 -6.27 21.79 8.99
C GLN A 271 -6.42 21.68 10.51
N ARG A 272 -5.42 22.17 11.24
CA ARG A 272 -5.42 22.33 12.70
C ARG A 272 -4.99 23.74 13.06
N GLY A 273 -5.38 24.24 14.23
CA GLY A 273 -5.02 25.56 14.74
C GLY A 273 -6.17 26.56 14.68
N ASN A 274 -5.92 27.78 15.16
CA ASN A 274 -6.90 28.87 15.16
C ASN A 274 -6.74 29.71 13.87
N PRO A 275 -7.77 29.80 13.00
CA PRO A 275 -7.73 30.65 11.81
C PRO A 275 -7.58 32.14 12.13
N GLU A 276 -8.03 32.60 13.31
CA GLU A 276 -7.94 34.01 13.72
C GLU A 276 -6.51 34.45 14.01
N LEU A 277 -5.62 33.51 14.36
CA LEU A 277 -4.19 33.78 14.56
C LEU A 277 -3.38 33.83 13.25
N GLY A 278 -4.04 33.59 12.11
CA GLY A 278 -3.44 33.52 10.78
C GLY A 278 -2.98 32.11 10.37
N ASP A 279 -2.44 32.00 9.15
CA ASP A 279 -1.94 30.76 8.56
C ASP A 279 -0.42 30.61 8.74
N VAL A 280 0.03 29.38 8.99
CA VAL A 280 1.45 29.00 8.85
C VAL A 280 1.72 28.78 7.37
N ILE A 281 2.53 29.66 6.77
CA ILE A 281 3.06 29.49 5.42
C ILE A 281 4.41 28.78 5.56
N PRO A 282 4.53 27.50 5.14
CA PRO A 282 5.79 26.78 5.24
C PRO A 282 6.77 27.28 4.18
N GLU A 283 7.61 28.25 4.53
CA GLU A 283 8.78 28.62 3.75
C GLU A 283 9.99 27.85 4.28
N TYR A 284 10.48 26.89 3.50
CA TYR A 284 11.74 26.20 3.79
C TYR A 284 12.85 26.90 3.02
N THR A 285 13.82 27.46 3.73
CA THR A 285 15.11 27.82 3.13
C THR A 285 16.01 26.60 3.23
N LEU A 286 16.36 25.99 2.10
CA LEU A 286 17.39 24.97 2.06
C LEU A 286 18.74 25.67 2.25
N ALA A 287 19.42 25.39 3.36
CA ALA A 287 20.80 25.80 3.62
C ALA A 287 21.79 24.77 3.06
#